data_AF-A0A2S3I6N2-F1
#
_entry.id   AF-A0A2S3I6N2-F1
#
_cell.length_a   1.000
_cell.length_b   1.000
_cell.length_c   1.000
_cell.angle_alpha   90.00
_cell.angle_beta   90.00
_cell.angle_gamma   90.00
#
_symmetry.space_group_name_H-M   'P 1'
#
loop_
_entity.id
_entity.type
_entity.pdbx_description
1 polymer ?
#
loop_
_entity_poly.entity_id
_entity_poly.type
_entity_poly.pdbx_seq_one_letter_code
_entity_poly.pdbx_strand_id
1 'polypeptide(L)'
;MATALNRGLRSGIRLLAAGAEASKPASRGFHATGVKRMGGHGHDEPYYLHAKHMYNLHRMKHQGLKVTLSVLGAVSIGVGVPVYAVIFQQKKTASG
;
A
#
# COMPACT_ATOMS: atom_id res chain seq x y z
N MET A 1 21.66 -29.83 -20.13
CA MET A 1 20.32 -29.19 -20.05
C MET A 1 20.48 -27.69 -19.78
N ALA A 2 20.99 -26.91 -20.74
CA ALA A 2 21.27 -25.47 -20.55
C ALA A 2 20.97 -24.61 -21.79
N THR A 3 20.23 -25.13 -22.77
CA THR A 3 19.96 -24.46 -24.06
C THR A 3 18.52 -23.99 -24.24
N ALA A 4 17.61 -24.31 -23.32
CA ALA A 4 16.19 -23.96 -23.43
C ALA A 4 15.85 -22.53 -22.96
N LEU A 5 16.55 -22.01 -21.94
CA LEU A 5 16.22 -20.71 -21.33
C LEU A 5 16.58 -19.51 -22.24
N ASN A 6 17.61 -19.64 -23.07
CA ASN A 6 18.13 -18.53 -23.88
C ASN A 6 17.22 -18.17 -25.07
N ARG A 7 16.33 -19.09 -25.49
CA ARG A 7 15.35 -18.83 -26.58
C ARG A 7 14.10 -18.10 -26.08
N GLY A 8 13.65 -18.37 -24.86
CA GLY A 8 12.46 -17.74 -24.28
C GLY A 8 12.63 -16.24 -24.02
N LEU A 9 13.81 -15.84 -23.53
CA LEU A 9 14.08 -14.44 -23.18
C LEU A 9 14.09 -13.50 -24.39
N ARG A 10 14.59 -13.98 -25.55
CA ARG A 10 14.60 -13.19 -26.80
C ARG A 10 13.21 -13.02 -27.43
N SER A 11 12.28 -13.95 -27.17
CA SER A 11 10.92 -13.89 -27.68
C SER A 11 10.04 -12.93 -26.86
N GLY A 12 10.20 -12.90 -25.53
CA GLY A 12 9.42 -12.00 -24.64
C GLY A 12 9.70 -10.51 -24.87
N ILE A 13 10.92 -10.14 -25.25
CA ILE A 13 11.28 -8.73 -25.52
C ILE A 13 10.60 -8.23 -26.81
N ARG A 14 10.36 -9.09 -27.81
CA ARG A 14 9.61 -8.70 -29.02
C ARG A 14 8.13 -8.50 -28.77
N LEU A 15 7.53 -9.21 -27.81
CA LEU A 15 6.16 -8.96 -27.36
C LEU A 15 6.00 -7.61 -26.65
N LEU A 16 7.04 -7.16 -25.93
CA LEU A 16 7.11 -5.81 -25.37
C LEU A 16 7.29 -4.72 -26.44
N ALA A 17 8.06 -5.00 -27.50
CA ALA A 17 8.27 -4.06 -28.60
C ALA A 17 7.11 -4.01 -29.61
N ALA A 18 6.30 -5.07 -29.72
CA ALA A 18 5.13 -5.14 -30.60
C ALA A 18 3.81 -4.65 -29.95
N GLY A 19 3.83 -4.27 -28.67
CA GLY A 19 2.68 -3.69 -27.97
C GLY A 19 2.49 -2.19 -28.21
N ALA A 20 3.23 -1.60 -29.15
CA ALA A 20 3.11 -0.19 -29.54
C ALA A 20 2.08 -0.02 -30.68
N GLU A 21 0.88 -0.56 -30.52
CA GLU A 21 -0.23 -0.34 -31.46
C GLU A 21 -1.23 0.66 -30.83
N ALA A 22 -0.98 1.93 -31.16
CA ALA A 22 -1.93 3.03 -31.33
C ALA A 22 -3.27 2.98 -30.56
N SER A 23 -3.28 3.45 -29.32
CA SER A 23 -4.50 4.02 -28.73
C SER A 23 -4.65 5.48 -29.21
N LYS A 24 -5.66 5.74 -30.04
CA LYS A 24 -6.15 7.07 -30.45
C LYS A 24 -5.96 8.11 -29.33
N PRO A 25 -5.51 9.35 -29.62
CA PRO A 25 -5.52 10.41 -28.62
C PRO A 25 -6.97 10.80 -28.39
N ALA A 26 -7.63 10.14 -27.43
CA ALA A 26 -8.82 10.70 -26.83
C ALA A 26 -8.43 12.08 -26.32
N SER A 27 -9.19 13.12 -26.70
CA SER A 27 -9.10 14.45 -26.12
C SER A 27 -9.41 14.33 -24.62
N ARG A 28 -8.39 13.97 -23.84
CA ARG A 28 -8.39 14.06 -22.39
C ARG A 28 -8.05 15.51 -22.11
N GLY A 29 -9.03 16.39 -22.29
CA GLY A 29 -8.93 17.75 -21.78
C GLY A 29 -8.69 17.65 -20.28
N PHE A 30 -7.47 17.96 -19.84
CA PHE A 30 -7.21 18.19 -18.44
C PHE A 30 -8.01 19.42 -18.04
N HIS A 31 -9.15 19.21 -17.39
CA HIS A 31 -9.86 20.28 -16.72
C HIS A 31 -9.04 20.62 -15.46
N ALA A 32 -7.98 21.39 -15.65
CA ALA A 32 -7.29 22.04 -14.55
C ALA A 32 -8.27 23.09 -14.01
N THR A 33 -9.03 22.72 -12.98
CA THR A 33 -9.68 23.73 -12.13
C THR A 33 -8.55 24.60 -11.60
N GLY A 34 -8.51 25.86 -12.05
CA GLY A 34 -7.48 26.80 -11.67
C GLY A 34 -7.32 26.84 -10.15
N VAL A 35 -6.08 26.93 -9.69
CA VAL A 35 -5.73 27.14 -8.28
C VAL A 35 -6.67 28.20 -7.71
N LYS A 36 -7.52 27.79 -6.76
CA LYS A 36 -8.30 28.74 -5.97
C LYS A 36 -7.28 29.62 -5.24
N ARG A 37 -7.16 30.88 -5.64
CA ARG A 37 -6.33 31.88 -4.97
C ARG A 37 -6.83 32.01 -3.53
N MET A 38 -6.21 31.29 -2.60
CA MET A 38 -6.41 31.50 -1.17
C MET A 38 -5.43 32.59 -0.72
N GLY A 39 -5.85 33.83 -0.95
CA GLY A 39 -5.34 34.99 -0.23
C GLY A 39 -6.51 35.57 0.56
N GLY A 40 -6.49 35.40 1.87
CA GLY A 40 -7.52 35.97 2.74
C GLY A 40 -7.45 35.48 4.19
N HIS A 41 -6.79 36.27 5.02
CA HIS A 41 -7.11 36.47 6.44
C HIS A 41 -6.90 35.31 7.44
N GLY A 42 -5.74 35.33 8.12
CA GLY A 42 -5.56 34.98 9.54
C GLY A 42 -6.04 33.61 10.08
N HIS A 43 -5.07 32.77 10.49
CA HIS A 43 -5.24 31.59 11.37
C HIS A 43 -5.94 30.34 10.83
N ASP A 44 -5.64 29.92 9.60
CA ASP A 44 -6.00 28.58 9.08
C ASP A 44 -4.80 27.62 9.07
N GLU A 45 -4.00 27.61 10.14
CA GLU A 45 -3.00 26.56 10.35
C GLU A 45 -3.70 25.30 10.90
N PRO A 46 -3.52 24.11 10.30
CA PRO A 46 -4.21 22.90 10.73
C PRO A 46 -4.03 22.72 12.23
N TYR A 47 -5.11 22.46 12.96
CA TYR A 47 -5.11 22.20 14.42
C TYR A 47 -4.05 21.16 14.86
N TYR A 48 -3.59 20.31 13.93
CA TYR A 48 -2.53 19.32 14.14
C TYR A 48 -1.08 19.87 14.06
N LEU A 49 -0.86 21.05 13.46
CA LEU A 49 0.46 21.68 13.33
C LEU A 49 0.90 22.43 14.60
N HIS A 50 -0.04 23.06 15.32
CA HIS A 50 0.23 23.78 16.58
C HIS A 50 -0.44 23.13 17.81
N ALA A 51 -0.72 21.83 17.75
CA ALA A 51 -1.31 21.11 18.89
C ALA A 51 -0.36 21.09 20.10
N LYS A 52 -0.86 21.44 21.29
CA LYS A 52 -0.10 21.33 22.55
C LYS A 52 0.35 19.90 22.87
N HIS A 53 -0.37 18.91 22.35
CA HIS A 53 -0.05 17.49 22.49
C HIS A 53 0.11 16.86 21.10
N MET A 54 1.20 16.13 20.90
CA MET A 54 1.54 15.50 19.62
C MET A 54 0.48 14.49 19.16
N TYR A 55 -0.20 13.84 20.10
CA TYR A 55 -1.33 12.96 19.81
C TYR A 55 -2.59 13.44 20.51
N ASN A 56 -3.68 13.59 19.74
CA ASN A 56 -5.00 13.88 20.29
C ASN A 56 -5.88 12.62 20.28
N LEU A 57 -5.54 11.67 21.14
CA LEU A 57 -6.27 10.40 21.26
C LEU A 57 -7.71 10.61 21.72
N HIS A 58 -7.95 11.55 22.64
CA HIS A 58 -9.27 11.79 23.24
C HIS A 58 -10.30 12.35 22.22
N ARG A 59 -9.84 13.01 21.16
CA ARG A 59 -10.72 13.47 20.07
C ARG A 59 -10.99 12.40 19.01
N MET A 60 -10.43 11.19 19.13
CA MET A 60 -10.71 10.11 18.18
C MET A 60 -12.09 9.48 18.44
N LYS A 61 -12.97 9.53 17.43
CA LYS A 61 -14.24 8.79 17.47
C LYS A 61 -13.97 7.28 17.59
N HIS A 62 -14.67 6.63 18.52
CA HIS A 62 -14.52 5.20 18.87
C HIS A 62 -13.10 4.81 19.28
N GLN A 63 -12.42 5.67 20.06
CA GLN A 63 -11.04 5.43 20.52
C GLN A 63 -10.87 4.06 21.20
N GLY A 64 -11.75 3.71 22.14
CA GLY A 64 -11.68 2.43 22.86
C GLY A 64 -11.69 1.23 21.91
N LEU A 65 -12.65 1.19 20.97
CA LEU A 65 -12.76 0.12 19.97
C LEU A 65 -11.50 0.04 19.08
N LYS A 66 -10.97 1.18 18.64
CA LYS A 66 -9.79 1.21 17.76
C LYS A 66 -8.54 0.73 18.48
N VAL A 67 -8.36 1.15 19.73
CA VAL A 67 -7.21 0.75 20.56
C VAL A 67 -7.30 -0.73 20.92
N THR A 68 -8.48 -1.24 21.30
CA THR A 68 -8.61 -2.67 21.61
C THR A 68 -8.43 -3.53 20.36
N LEU A 69 -9.00 -3.14 19.22
CA LEU A 69 -8.83 -3.86 17.96
C LEU A 69 -7.37 -3.84 17.49
N SER A 70 -6.67 -2.71 17.64
CA SER A 70 -5.25 -2.63 17.25
C SER A 70 -4.38 -3.51 18.14
N VAL A 71 -4.62 -3.52 19.46
CA VAL A 71 -3.91 -4.40 20.39
C VAL A 71 -4.19 -5.87 20.09
N LEU A 72 -5.45 -6.25 19.87
CA LEU A 72 -5.80 -7.62 19.50
C LEU A 72 -5.18 -8.03 18.15
N GLY A 73 -5.13 -7.11 17.18
CA GLY A 73 -4.46 -7.34 15.89
C GLY A 73 -2.96 -7.57 16.08
N ALA A 74 -2.29 -6.74 16.87
CA ALA A 74 -0.86 -6.88 17.12
C ALA A 74 -0.52 -8.20 17.85
N VAL A 75 -1.30 -8.55 18.88
CA VAL A 75 -1.12 -9.81 19.62
C VAL A 75 -1.39 -11.02 18.73
N SER A 76 -2.46 -10.99 17.93
CA SER A 76 -2.81 -12.12 17.06
C SER A 76 -1.75 -12.36 15.99
N ILE A 77 -1.13 -11.32 15.42
CA ILE A 77 0.01 -11.47 14.50
C ILE A 77 1.24 -12.00 15.24
N GLY A 78 1.53 -11.46 16.43
CA GLY A 78 2.69 -11.86 17.24
C GLY A 78 2.68 -13.34 17.63
N VAL A 79 1.51 -13.92 17.89
CA VAL A 79 1.35 -15.36 18.21
C VAL A 79 1.11 -16.21 16.97
N GLY A 80 0.30 -15.71 16.03
CA GLY A 80 -0.11 -16.47 14.84
C GLY A 80 1.05 -16.81 13.91
N VAL A 81 1.98 -15.86 13.69
CA VAL A 81 3.11 -16.07 12.77
C VAL A 81 4.06 -17.18 13.27
N PRO A 82 4.54 -17.18 14.54
CA PRO A 82 5.38 -18.26 15.05
C PRO A 82 4.69 -19.63 15.05
N VAL A 83 3.41 -19.70 15.44
CA VAL A 83 2.66 -20.97 15.45
C VAL A 83 2.54 -21.53 14.03
N TYR A 84 2.20 -20.69 13.06
CA TYR A 84 2.13 -21.10 11.66
C TYR A 84 3.49 -21.56 11.14
N ALA A 85 4.57 -20.87 11.49
CA ALA A 85 5.91 -21.25 11.10
C ALA A 85 6.28 -22.65 11.61
N VAL A 86 5.96 -22.98 12.87
CA VAL A 86 6.19 -24.33 13.43
C VAL A 86 5.37 -25.38 12.69
N ILE A 87 4.07 -25.14 12.45
CA ILE A 87 3.21 -26.06 11.70
C ILE A 87 3.77 -26.30 10.29
N PHE A 88 4.22 -25.23 9.63
CA PHE A 88 4.79 -25.32 8.29
C PHE A 88 6.08 -26.15 8.27
N GLN A 89 6.93 -26.01 9.29
CA GLN A 89 8.15 -26.80 9.43
C GLN A 89 7.83 -28.28 9.71
N GLN A 90 6.90 -28.57 10.61
CA GLN A 90 6.45 -29.94 10.89
C GLN A 90 5.87 -30.61 9.63
N LYS A 91 5.09 -29.87 8.82
CA LYS A 91 4.55 -30.38 7.55
C LYS A 91 5.65 -30.78 6.56
N LYS A 92 6.76 -30.03 6.51
CA LYS A 92 7.92 -30.37 5.67
C LYS A 92 8.67 -31.60 6.19
N THR A 93 8.76 -31.77 7.51
CA THR A 93 9.44 -32.92 8.13
C THR A 93 8.61 -34.21 8.03
N ALA A 94 7.29 -34.11 8.12
CA ALA A 94 6.39 -35.26 8.09
C ALA A 94 6.18 -35.87 6.69
N SER A 95 6.56 -35.17 5.62
CA SER A 95 6.50 -35.68 4.24
C SER A 95 7.77 -36.44 3.81
N GLY A 96 8.66 -36.76 4.76
CA GLY A 96 9.87 -37.57 4.54
C GLY A 96 9.57 -39.07 4.60
#